data_AF-A0A0E1X220-F1
#
_entry.id   AF-A0A0E1X220-F1
#
_cell.length_a   1.000
_cell.length_b   1.000
_cell.length_c   1.000
_cell.angle_alpha   90.00
_cell.angle_beta   90.00
_cell.angle_gamma   90.00
#
_symmetry.space_group_name_H-M   'P 1'
#
loop_
_entity.id
_entity.type
_entity.pdbx_description
1 polymer ?
#
loop_
_entity_poly.entity_id
_entity_poly.type
_entity_poly.pdbx_seq_one_letter_code
_entity_poly.pdbx_strand_id
1 'polypeptide(L)' 'MNDLEHRRILVVEDEVFVALDVAATVEDANGTVVGPVGTVRQAIDLINRQEVDAAIRTSISQTEMWNRCWTG' A
#
# COMPACT_ATOMS: atom_id res chain seq x y z
N MET A 1 -22.93 1.32 4.25
CA MET A 1 -21.61 1.91 4.55
C MET A 1 -20.62 0.83 4.17
N ASN A 2 -20.22 0.79 2.89
CA ASN A 2 -19.26 -0.18 2.38
C ASN A 2 -18.05 0.64 1.93
N ASP A 3 -17.20 1.01 2.89
CA ASP A 3 -16.28 2.14 2.75
C ASP A 3 -15.02 1.87 1.89
N LEU A 4 -14.85 0.66 1.35
CA LEU A 4 -13.70 0.28 0.51
C LEU A 4 -14.06 -0.40 -0.83
N GLU A 5 -15.34 -0.49 -1.18
CA GLU A 5 -15.75 -1.15 -2.44
C GLU A 5 -15.05 -0.52 -3.65
N HIS A 6 -14.28 -1.33 -4.37
CA HIS A 6 -13.47 -0.99 -5.56
C HIS A 6 -12.18 -0.19 -5.31
N ARG A 7 -11.80 0.07 -4.06
CA ARG A 7 -10.55 0.78 -3.80
C ARG A 7 -9.34 -0.14 -3.94
N ARG A 8 -8.37 0.33 -4.72
CA ARG A 8 -7.10 -0.32 -5.00
C ARG A 8 -6.10 0.09 -3.93
N ILE A 9 -5.92 -0.76 -2.93
CA ILE A 9 -5.07 -0.51 -1.77
C ILE A 9 -3.69 -1.14 -1.99
N LEU A 10 -2.66 -0.32 -1.85
CA LEU A 10 -1.27 -0.77 -1.89
C LEU A 10 -0.75 -1.00 -0.47
N VAL A 11 -0.23 -2.20 -0.19
CA VAL A 11 0.32 -2.54 1.13
C VAL A 11 1.84 -2.50 1.03
N VAL A 12 2.49 -1.59 1.74
CA VAL A 12 3.95 -1.47 1.74
C VAL A 12 4.49 -1.94 3.08
N GLU A 13 5.14 -3.10 3.06
CA GLU A 13 5.75 -3.67 4.25
C GLU A 13 7.06 -4.40 3.99
N ASP A 14 8.05 -4.10 4.84
CA ASP A 14 9.39 -4.70 4.76
C ASP A 14 9.33 -6.20 5.11
N GLU A 15 8.36 -6.59 5.95
CA GLU A 15 8.11 -7.96 6.36
C GLU A 15 6.90 -8.56 5.60
N VAL A 16 7.16 -9.58 4.77
CA VAL A 16 6.14 -10.22 3.92
C VAL A 16 4.98 -10.82 4.72
N PHE A 17 5.24 -11.36 5.91
CA PHE A 17 4.17 -11.93 6.75
C PHE A 17 3.18 -10.88 7.24
N VAL A 18 3.68 -9.71 7.65
CA VAL A 18 2.85 -8.57 8.05
C VAL A 18 2.11 -8.01 6.83
N ALA A 19 2.79 -7.92 5.69
CA ALA A 19 2.18 -7.47 4.44
C ALA A 19 0.99 -8.35 4.02
N LEU A 20 1.11 -9.67 4.18
CA LEU A 20 0.05 -10.64 3.88
C LEU A 20 -1.14 -10.54 4.84
N ASP A 21 -0.88 -10.34 6.13
CA ASP A 21 -1.93 -10.19 7.15
C ASP A 21 -2.78 -8.92 6.90
N VAL A 22 -2.10 -7.81 6.58
CA VAL A 22 -2.76 -6.55 6.19
C VAL A 22 -3.52 -6.73 4.88
N ALA A 23 -2.95 -7.42 3.89
CA ALA A 23 -3.62 -7.71 2.63
C ALA A 23 -4.90 -8.52 2.84
N ALA A 24 -4.86 -9.57 3.66
CA ALA A 24 -6.02 -10.38 4.00
C ALA A 24 -7.12 -9.54 4.69
N THR A 25 -6.73 -8.64 5.58
CA THR A 25 -7.67 -7.71 6.25
C THR A 25 -8.34 -6.76 5.24
N VAL A 26 -7.58 -6.28 4.24
CA VAL A 26 -8.12 -5.41 3.19
C VAL A 26 -9.08 -6.17 2.27
N GLU A 27 -8.75 -7.39 1.90
CA GLU A 27 -9.62 -8.24 1.08
C GLU A 27 -10.91 -8.61 1.82
N ASP A 28 -10.83 -8.91 3.11
CA ASP A 28 -12.00 -9.17 3.99
C ASP A 28 -12.90 -7.93 4.10
N ALA A 29 -12.32 -6.73 4.02
CA ALA A 29 -13.04 -5.47 3.98
C ALA A 29 -13.54 -5.05 2.58
N ASN A 30 -13.61 -5.98 1.61
CA ASN A 30 -14.03 -5.74 0.23
C ASN A 30 -13.10 -4.81 -0.59
N GLY A 31 -11.85 -4.61 -0.14
CA GLY A 31 -10.83 -3.86 -0.86
C GLY A 31 -10.06 -4.73 -1.86
N THR A 32 -9.48 -4.11 -2.89
CA THR A 32 -8.61 -4.81 -3.85
C THR A 32 -7.15 -4.52 -3.51
N VAL A 33 -6.39 -5.56 -3.15
CA VAL A 33 -4.95 -5.41 -2.87
C VAL A 33 -4.16 -5.38 -4.16
N VAL A 34 -3.38 -4.31 -4.34
CA VAL A 34 -2.58 -4.05 -5.55
C VAL A 34 -1.18 -4.70 -5.47
N GLY A 35 -0.83 -5.19 -4.29
CA GLY A 35 0.33 -6.03 -4.04
C GLY A 35 1.05 -5.65 -2.74
N PRO A 36 1.55 -6.65 -1.97
CA PRO A 36 2.49 -6.39 -0.90
C PRO A 36 3.85 -6.02 -1.50
N VAL A 37 4.38 -4.86 -1.11
CA VAL A 37 5.68 -4.37 -1.62
C VAL A 37 6.65 -4.12 -0.47
N GLY A 38 7.88 -4.61 -0.64
CA GLY A 38 8.92 -4.57 0.38
C GLY A 38 9.60 -3.22 0.57
N THR A 39 9.32 -2.24 -0.29
CA THR A 39 10.00 -0.94 -0.26
C THR A 39 9.10 0.18 -0.79
N VAL A 40 9.38 1.41 -0.34
CA VAL A 40 8.78 2.64 -0.87
C VAL A 40 8.96 2.76 -2.37
N ARG A 41 10.13 2.39 -2.87
CA ARG A 41 10.46 2.58 -4.29
C ARG A 41 9.61 1.68 -5.18
N GLN A 42 9.42 0.42 -4.78
CA GLN A 42 8.48 -0.49 -5.44
C GLN A 42 7.05 0.04 -5.36
N ALA A 43 6.67 0.62 -4.22
CA ALA A 43 5.35 1.22 -4.05
C ALA A 43 5.11 2.36 -5.06
N ILE A 44 6.07 3.28 -5.19
CA ILE A 44 6.02 4.39 -6.15
C ILE A 44 6.00 3.87 -7.59
N ASP A 45 6.83 2.88 -7.93
CA ASP A 45 6.83 2.29 -9.26
C ASP A 45 5.48 1.64 -9.60
N LEU A 46 4.79 1.05 -8.63
CA LEU A 46 3.45 0.49 -8.81
C LEU A 46 2.40 1.58 -8.93
N ILE A 47 2.43 2.63 -8.12
CA ILE A 47 1.52 3.79 -8.25
C ILE A 47 1.66 4.44 -9.63
N ASN A 48 2.89 4.52 -10.16
CA ASN A 48 3.14 5.05 -11.50
C ASN A 48 2.66 4.14 -12.63
N ARG A 49 2.49 2.83 -12.36
CA ARG A 49 2.05 1.84 -13.36
C ARG A 49 0.55 1.57 -13.31
N GLN A 50 -0.10 1.86 -12.21
CA GLN A 50 -1.50 1.52 -11.97
C GLN A 50 -2.14 2.45 -10.95
N GLU A 51 -3.43 2.75 -11.14
CA GLU A 51 -4.20 3.55 -10.18
C GLU A 51 -4.29 2.84 -8.82
N VAL A 52 -3.86 3.55 -7.78
CA VAL A 52 -3.90 3.15 -6.37
C VAL A 52 -4.66 4.24 -5.63
N ASP A 53 -5.74 3.88 -4.95
CA ASP A 53 -6.59 4.83 -4.22
C ASP A 53 -6.03 5.18 -2.85
N ALA A 54 -5.31 4.23 -2.23
CA ALA A 54 -4.64 4.45 -0.96
C ALA A 54 -3.46 3.51 -0.78
N ALA A 55 -2.48 3.96 0.00
CA ALA A 55 -1.35 3.14 0.42
C ALA A 55 -1.33 3.01 1.94
N ILE A 56 -1.20 1.79 2.43
CA ILE A 56 -1.03 1.48 3.85
C ILE A 56 0.44 1.15 4.08
N ARG A 57 1.06 1.88 5.01
CA ARG A 57 2.40 1.61 5.52
C ARG A 57 2.31 1.44 7.01
N THR A 58 2.90 0.37 7.50
CA THR A 58 2.83 -0.07 8.88
C THR A 58 4.20 0.13 9.57
N SER A 59 5.30 0.10 8.81
CA SER A 59 6.65 0.46 9.26
C SER A 59 6.95 1.97 9.11
N ILE A 60 7.41 2.62 10.18
CA ILE A 60 7.75 4.07 10.22
C ILE A 60 9.21 4.38 9.85
N SER A 61 10.02 3.37 9.50
CA SER A 61 11.47 3.50 9.31
C SER A 61 11.86 4.40 8.11
N GLN A 62 10.93 4.59 7.15
CA GLN A 62 11.24 5.21 5.85
C GLN A 62 10.31 6.38 5.49
N THR A 63 9.77 7.04 6.51
CA THR A 63 8.81 8.14 6.38
C THR A 63 9.41 9.37 5.68
N GLU A 64 10.72 9.61 5.79
CA GLU A 64 11.39 10.75 5.13
C GLU A 64 11.45 10.65 3.59
N MET A 65 11.40 9.44 3.02
CA MET A 65 11.45 9.29 1.55
C MET A 65 10.11 9.57 0.86
N TRP A 66 8.98 9.32 1.52
CA TRP A 66 7.64 9.56 0.96
C TRP A 66 7.36 11.05 0.74
N ASN A 67 7.65 11.89 1.74
CA ASN A 67 7.46 13.34 1.61
C ASN A 67 8.28 13.93 0.46
N ARG A 68 9.49 13.40 0.20
CA ARG A 68 10.33 13.89 -0.89
C ARG A 68 9.87 13.47 -2.30
N CYS A 69 9.10 12.40 -2.45
CA CYS A 69 8.64 11.92 -3.76
C CYS A 69 7.23 12.39 -4.12
N TRP A 70 6.40 12.81 -3.15
CA TRP A 70 5.01 13.23 -3.41
C TRP A 70 4.82 14.75 -3.47
N THR A 71 5.77 15.54 -2.93
CA THR A 71 5.77 17.02 -3.04
C THR A 71 6.71 17.55 -4.13
N GLY A 72 7.00 16.76 -5.16
CA GLY A 72 7.83 17.15 -6.31
C GLY A 72 7.03 17.21 -7.59
#